data_AF-A0A7J9Q7L9-F1
#
_entry.id   AF-A0A7J9Q7L9-F1
#
_cell.length_a   1.000
_cell.length_b   1.000
_cell.length_c   1.000
_cell.angle_alpha   90.00
_cell.angle_beta   90.00
_cell.angle_gamma   90.00
#
_symmetry.space_group_name_H-M   'P 1'
#
loop_
_entity.id
_entity.type
_entity.pdbx_description
1 polymer ?
#
loop_
_entity_poly.entity_id
_entity_poly.type
_entity_poly.pdbx_seq_one_letter_code
_entity_poly.pdbx_strand_id
1 'polypeptide(L)'
;MKKENKILIITFFILISLFLVSSPGFLNITGKFLINIKAVYDKTSISISVVDDIPPNIIIYYPLNETYNYKDNIYLYYSASDKGSGIYQVWYNLDNGNNITLTGNATFNAADDGSHALYIFANDSSGSLNNTEAITFFINTSLGDEVILDYAGTTTDFDSLNKT
;
A
#
# COMPACT_ATOMS: atom_id res chain seq x y z
N MET A 1 -39.83 -12.80 47.18
CA MET A 1 -39.13 -13.21 45.95
C MET A 1 -39.50 -12.25 44.83
N LYS A 2 -38.61 -11.29 44.50
CA LYS A 2 -38.71 -10.34 43.38
C LYS A 2 -37.58 -10.74 42.41
N LYS A 3 -37.88 -11.44 41.30
CA LYS A 3 -36.80 -11.89 40.40
C LYS A 3 -37.07 -11.76 38.90
N GLU A 4 -38.11 -11.03 38.48
CA GLU A 4 -38.48 -11.05 37.05
C GLU A 4 -38.15 -9.78 36.26
N ASN A 5 -37.65 -8.71 36.90
CA ASN A 5 -37.48 -7.42 36.20
C ASN A 5 -36.04 -7.09 35.76
N LYS A 6 -35.06 -7.99 35.98
CA LYS A 6 -33.64 -7.71 35.64
C LYS A 6 -33.25 -8.17 34.23
N ILE A 7 -33.87 -9.21 33.70
CA ILE A 7 -33.56 -9.74 32.36
C ILE A 7 -34.12 -8.82 31.26
N LEU A 8 -35.34 -8.29 31.44
CA LEU A 8 -36.02 -7.42 30.46
C LEU A 8 -35.28 -6.09 30.22
N ILE A 9 -34.67 -5.52 31.26
CA ILE A 9 -33.94 -4.24 31.17
C ILE A 9 -32.58 -4.44 30.46
N ILE A 10 -31.87 -5.54 30.73
CA ILE A 10 -30.58 -5.82 30.08
C ILE A 10 -30.78 -6.10 28.58
N THR A 11 -31.84 -6.83 28.19
CA THR A 11 -32.16 -7.05 26.78
C THR A 11 -32.60 -5.77 26.05
N PHE A 12 -33.27 -4.84 26.73
CA PHE A 12 -33.68 -3.55 26.15
C PHE A 12 -32.49 -2.63 25.85
N PHE A 13 -31.49 -2.59 26.74
CA PHE A 13 -30.25 -1.82 26.49
C PHE A 13 -29.37 -2.46 25.41
N ILE A 14 -29.32 -3.80 25.30
CA ILE A 14 -28.58 -4.49 24.22
C ILE A 14 -29.25 -4.27 22.86
N LEU A 15 -30.60 -4.22 22.78
CA LEU A 15 -31.29 -3.89 21.52
C LEU A 15 -31.11 -2.43 21.11
N ILE A 16 -31.10 -1.50 22.07
CA ILE A 16 -30.90 -0.05 21.78
C ILE A 16 -29.45 0.24 21.37
N SER A 17 -28.46 -0.42 21.97
CA SER A 17 -27.06 -0.28 21.53
C SER A 17 -26.80 -0.91 20.16
N LEU A 18 -27.56 -1.94 19.76
CA LEU A 18 -27.50 -2.50 18.41
C LEU A 18 -28.13 -1.58 17.34
N PHE A 19 -29.00 -0.65 17.73
CA PHE A 19 -29.69 0.27 16.83
C PHE A 19 -28.96 1.62 16.63
N LEU A 20 -27.84 1.85 17.33
CA LEU A 20 -27.03 3.07 17.19
C LEU A 20 -25.90 2.94 16.15
N VAL A 21 -25.79 1.82 15.44
CA VAL A 21 -24.76 1.62 14.41
C VAL A 21 -25.39 1.39 13.04
N SER A 22 -26.03 2.44 12.53
CA SER A 22 -26.00 2.83 11.12
C SER A 22 -27.00 3.97 10.98
N SER A 23 -26.50 5.19 10.88
CA SER A 23 -27.29 6.22 10.20
C SER A 23 -27.58 5.64 8.81
N PRO A 24 -28.85 5.42 8.41
CA PRO A 24 -29.13 5.18 7.01
C PRO A 24 -28.85 6.52 6.32
N GLY A 25 -27.59 6.74 5.95
CA GLY A 25 -27.22 7.81 5.07
C GLY A 25 -28.01 7.59 3.78
N PHE A 26 -29.09 8.33 3.60
CA PHE A 26 -29.76 8.37 2.32
C PHE A 26 -28.76 8.98 1.33
N LEU A 27 -28.28 8.18 0.38
CA LEU A 27 -27.58 8.70 -0.79
C LEU A 27 -28.59 9.51 -1.60
N ASN A 28 -28.54 10.83 -1.49
CA ASN A 28 -29.32 11.73 -2.33
C ASN A 28 -28.78 11.66 -3.76
N ILE A 29 -29.25 10.69 -4.54
CA ILE A 29 -28.98 10.62 -5.97
C ILE A 29 -29.87 11.67 -6.66
N THR A 30 -29.31 12.85 -6.93
CA THR A 30 -30.02 13.92 -7.64
C THR A 30 -29.79 13.76 -9.14
N GLY A 31 -30.71 13.08 -9.83
CA GLY A 31 -30.70 12.94 -11.30
C GLY A 31 -32.09 13.20 -11.88
N LYS A 32 -32.17 13.95 -12.99
CA LYS A 32 -33.41 14.07 -13.78
C LYS A 32 -33.51 12.86 -14.71
N PHE A 33 -34.26 11.83 -14.32
CA PHE A 33 -34.54 10.69 -15.18
C PHE A 33 -35.92 10.84 -15.84
N LEU A 34 -35.95 10.74 -17.18
CA LEU A 34 -37.19 10.62 -17.96
C LEU A 34 -37.52 9.13 -18.10
N ILE A 35 -38.41 8.62 -17.24
CA ILE A 35 -38.88 7.23 -17.36
C ILE A 35 -40.25 7.25 -18.06
N ASN A 36 -40.30 6.87 -19.33
CA ASN A 36 -41.55 6.73 -20.09
C ASN A 36 -42.15 5.33 -19.86
N ILE A 37 -42.83 5.13 -18.72
CA ILE A 37 -43.59 3.90 -18.48
C ILE A 37 -45.00 4.08 -19.05
N LYS A 38 -45.34 3.35 -20.12
CA LYS A 38 -46.76 3.14 -20.46
C LYS A 38 -47.36 2.25 -19.38
N ALA A 39 -48.54 2.58 -18.88
CA ALA A 39 -49.25 1.75 -17.91
C ALA A 39 -49.57 0.38 -18.52
N VAL A 40 -48.67 -0.57 -18.28
CA VAL A 40 -48.84 -2.00 -18.55
C VAL A 40 -48.94 -2.64 -17.16
N TYR A 41 -49.82 -3.62 -16.98
CA TYR A 41 -49.94 -4.41 -15.74
C TYR A 41 -48.71 -5.30 -15.48
N ASP A 42 -47.54 -4.91 -15.95
CA ASP A 42 -46.28 -5.63 -15.79
C ASP A 42 -45.38 -4.94 -14.78
N LYS A 43 -44.79 -5.76 -13.91
CA LYS A 43 -43.74 -5.30 -13.00
C LYS A 43 -42.52 -4.93 -13.85
N THR A 44 -42.08 -3.67 -13.75
CA THR A 44 -40.79 -3.23 -14.31
C THR A 44 -39.76 -3.12 -13.20
N SER A 45 -38.59 -3.72 -13.37
CA SER A 45 -37.46 -3.53 -12.46
C SER A 45 -36.55 -2.42 -12.99
N ILE A 46 -36.14 -1.52 -12.10
CA ILE A 46 -35.08 -0.54 -12.36
C ILE A 46 -33.86 -0.97 -11.56
N SER A 47 -32.71 -1.09 -12.21
CA SER A 47 -31.43 -1.38 -11.57
C SER A 47 -30.56 -0.13 -11.58
N ILE A 48 -30.06 0.25 -10.39
CA ILE A 48 -29.09 1.32 -10.20
C ILE A 48 -27.81 0.65 -9.69
N SER A 49 -26.66 0.97 -10.29
CA SER A 49 -25.35 0.51 -9.85
C SER A 49 -24.54 1.72 -9.41
N VAL A 50 -23.85 1.59 -8.28
CA VAL A 50 -22.85 2.56 -7.82
C VAL A 50 -21.50 1.97 -8.18
N VAL A 51 -20.70 2.75 -8.91
CA VAL A 51 -19.33 2.39 -9.28
C VAL A 51 -18.40 3.04 -8.26
N ASP A 52 -17.37 2.31 -7.85
CA ASP A 52 -16.30 2.81 -7.00
C ASP A 52 -15.39 3.75 -7.80
N ASP A 53 -15.11 4.92 -7.22
CA ASP A 53 -14.26 5.96 -7.80
C ASP A 53 -13.05 6.29 -6.91
N ILE A 54 -12.78 5.48 -5.89
CA ILE A 54 -11.69 5.67 -4.93
C ILE A 54 -10.44 4.97 -5.47
N PRO A 55 -9.39 5.71 -5.88
CA PRO A 55 -8.19 5.06 -6.38
C PRO A 55 -7.38 4.37 -5.27
N PRO A 56 -6.59 3.34 -5.61
CA PRO A 56 -5.60 2.76 -4.71
C PRO A 56 -4.60 3.77 -4.14
N ASN A 57 -4.11 3.50 -2.93
CA ASN A 57 -2.99 4.18 -2.29
C ASN A 57 -1.77 3.27 -2.19
N ILE A 58 -0.59 3.78 -2.54
CA ILE A 58 0.68 3.05 -2.47
C ILE A 58 1.62 3.77 -1.49
N ILE A 59 2.40 3.01 -0.73
CA ILE A 59 3.50 3.51 0.10
C ILE A 59 4.74 2.71 -0.23
N ILE A 60 5.83 3.41 -0.61
CA ILE A 60 7.14 2.80 -0.88
C ILE A 60 7.97 2.85 0.39
N TYR A 61 8.46 1.70 0.85
CA TYR A 61 9.37 1.59 1.99
C TYR A 61 10.83 1.40 1.55
N TYR A 62 11.04 0.66 0.48
CA TYR A 62 12.34 0.49 -0.18
C TYR A 62 12.18 0.46 -1.71
N PRO A 63 13.14 1.02 -2.46
CA PRO A 63 14.38 1.66 -2.00
C PRO A 63 14.14 2.99 -1.28
N LEU A 64 15.11 3.43 -0.49
CA LEU A 64 15.14 4.76 0.10
C LEU A 64 15.78 5.74 -0.88
N ASN A 65 15.55 7.04 -0.69
CA ASN A 65 16.24 8.10 -1.44
C ASN A 65 17.67 8.29 -0.92
N GLU A 66 18.50 7.28 -1.16
CA GLU A 66 19.88 7.18 -0.72
C GLU A 66 20.78 6.69 -1.86
N THR A 67 22.08 6.63 -1.60
CA THR A 67 23.07 6.07 -2.53
C THR A 67 23.40 4.63 -2.15
N TYR A 68 23.25 3.71 -3.10
CA TYR A 68 23.61 2.31 -2.97
C TYR A 68 24.95 2.02 -3.66
N ASN A 69 25.81 1.23 -3.03
CA ASN A 69 27.09 0.79 -3.61
C ASN A 69 26.97 -0.51 -4.44
N TYR A 70 25.74 -0.96 -4.67
CA TYR A 70 25.39 -2.13 -5.48
C TYR A 70 24.24 -1.78 -6.43
N LYS A 71 24.15 -2.51 -7.54
CA LYS A 71 23.09 -2.33 -8.55
C LYS A 71 22.19 -3.53 -8.75
N ASP A 72 22.55 -4.67 -8.21
CA ASP A 72 21.79 -5.91 -8.30
C ASP A 72 21.05 -6.21 -7.00
N ASN A 73 19.90 -6.87 -7.09
CA ASN A 73 19.07 -7.27 -5.95
C ASN A 73 18.63 -6.12 -5.04
N ILE A 74 18.36 -4.94 -5.62
CA ILE A 74 17.80 -3.80 -4.89
C ILE A 74 16.42 -4.19 -4.39
N TYR A 75 16.20 -4.05 -3.09
CA TYR A 75 14.97 -4.49 -2.45
C TYR A 75 13.83 -3.52 -2.74
N LEU A 76 12.71 -4.07 -3.22
CA LEU A 76 11.47 -3.36 -3.45
C LEU A 76 10.47 -3.82 -2.39
N TYR A 77 10.20 -2.93 -1.44
CA TYR A 77 9.21 -3.15 -0.39
C TYR A 77 8.21 -2.02 -0.40
N TYR A 78 6.94 -2.37 -0.45
CA TYR A 78 5.84 -1.42 -0.55
C TYR A 78 4.58 -1.98 0.13
N SER A 79 3.60 -1.11 0.34
CA SER A 79 2.22 -1.52 0.59
C SER A 79 1.29 -0.89 -0.44
N ALA A 80 0.25 -1.63 -0.81
CA ALA A 80 -0.85 -1.15 -1.62
C ALA A 80 -2.16 -1.42 -0.87
N SER A 81 -3.03 -0.42 -0.85
CA SER A 81 -4.32 -0.51 -0.17
C SER A 81 -5.37 0.22 -0.97
N ASP A 82 -6.60 -0.27 -0.96
CA ASP A 82 -7.72 0.42 -1.53
C ASP A 82 -8.92 0.34 -0.56
N LYS A 83 -9.69 1.42 -0.47
CA LYS A 83 -10.86 1.53 0.42
C LYS A 83 -12.18 1.23 -0.29
N GLY A 84 -12.16 1.15 -1.62
CA GLY A 84 -13.31 0.84 -2.45
C GLY A 84 -13.38 -0.64 -2.80
N SER A 85 -13.13 -0.95 -4.06
CA SER A 85 -13.30 -2.25 -4.71
C SER A 85 -12.14 -3.23 -4.51
N GLY A 86 -11.07 -2.80 -3.86
CA GLY A 86 -9.89 -3.60 -3.57
C GLY A 86 -8.90 -3.64 -4.75
N ILE A 87 -7.64 -3.94 -4.43
CA ILE A 87 -6.55 -3.98 -5.41
C ILE A 87 -6.75 -5.15 -6.39
N TYR A 88 -6.72 -4.84 -7.69
CA TYR A 88 -6.71 -5.83 -8.77
C TYR A 88 -5.28 -6.22 -9.14
N GLN A 89 -4.42 -5.23 -9.44
CA GLN A 89 -3.04 -5.49 -9.87
C GLN A 89 -2.12 -4.33 -9.50
N VAL A 90 -0.86 -4.64 -9.19
CA VAL A 90 0.22 -3.68 -8.96
C VAL A 90 1.34 -3.92 -9.97
N TRP A 91 1.99 -2.84 -10.42
CA TRP A 91 3.16 -2.86 -11.29
C TRP A 91 4.23 -1.88 -10.79
N TYR A 92 5.48 -2.12 -11.17
CA TYR A 92 6.53 -1.11 -11.12
C TYR A 92 7.20 -0.91 -12.48
N ASN A 93 7.83 0.23 -12.67
CA ASN A 93 8.86 0.38 -13.70
C ASN A 93 10.05 1.17 -13.14
N LEU A 94 11.21 1.00 -13.78
CA LEU A 94 12.42 1.75 -13.49
C LEU A 94 12.69 2.69 -14.67
N ASP A 95 12.98 3.96 -14.39
CA ASP A 95 13.39 4.98 -15.37
C ASP A 95 12.47 5.08 -16.60
N ASN A 96 11.16 5.08 -16.35
CA ASN A 96 10.12 5.12 -17.39
C ASN A 96 10.17 3.92 -18.37
N GLY A 97 10.78 2.81 -17.95
CA GLY A 97 10.82 1.56 -18.70
C GLY A 97 9.48 0.81 -18.70
N ASN A 98 9.56 -0.48 -19.03
CA ASN A 98 8.39 -1.36 -19.08
C ASN A 98 7.83 -1.65 -17.69
N ASN A 99 6.49 -1.72 -17.60
CA ASN A 99 5.81 -2.15 -16.39
C ASN A 99 6.02 -3.64 -16.12
N ILE A 100 6.42 -3.96 -14.90
CA ILE A 100 6.61 -5.32 -14.39
C ILE A 100 5.59 -5.55 -13.29
N THR A 101 4.83 -6.64 -13.39
CA THR A 101 3.81 -7.01 -12.43
C THR A 101 4.42 -7.39 -11.08
N LEU A 102 3.85 -6.85 -9.99
CA LEU A 102 4.19 -7.21 -8.62
C LEU A 102 3.07 -8.08 -8.02
N THR A 103 3.46 -9.20 -7.43
CA THR A 103 2.57 -10.07 -6.62
C THR A 103 2.88 -9.99 -5.12
N GLY A 104 3.79 -9.10 -4.74
CA GLY A 104 4.33 -8.91 -3.40
C GLY A 104 5.68 -8.21 -3.46
N ASN A 105 6.42 -8.23 -2.35
CA ASN A 105 7.78 -7.70 -2.28
C ASN A 105 8.68 -8.39 -3.30
N ALA A 106 9.61 -7.63 -3.87
CA ALA A 106 10.46 -8.10 -4.96
C ALA A 106 11.89 -7.56 -4.81
N THR A 107 12.74 -7.96 -5.72
CA THR A 107 14.02 -7.31 -5.99
C THR A 107 14.11 -6.96 -7.47
N PHE A 108 14.90 -5.94 -7.79
CA PHE A 108 15.21 -5.58 -9.16
C PHE A 108 16.67 -5.15 -9.29
N ASN A 109 17.15 -5.06 -10.52
CA ASN A 109 18.49 -4.58 -10.81
C ASN A 109 18.39 -3.27 -11.59
N ALA A 110 19.32 -2.36 -11.34
CA ALA A 110 19.54 -1.19 -12.17
C ALA A 110 20.65 -1.49 -13.19
N ALA A 111 20.59 -0.83 -14.35
CA ALA A 111 21.53 -1.08 -15.43
C ALA A 111 22.94 -0.53 -15.09
N ASP A 112 22.98 0.72 -14.61
CA ASP A 112 24.19 1.54 -14.56
C ASP A 112 24.31 2.29 -13.22
N ASP A 113 25.44 2.97 -13.01
CA ASP A 113 25.60 3.93 -11.92
C ASP A 113 24.87 5.24 -12.28
N GLY A 114 24.37 5.96 -11.28
CA GLY A 114 23.67 7.23 -11.47
C GLY A 114 22.34 7.34 -10.74
N SER A 115 21.53 8.31 -11.16
CA SER A 115 20.18 8.54 -10.62
C SER A 115 19.19 7.58 -11.28
N HIS A 116 18.38 6.91 -10.46
CA HIS A 116 17.28 6.07 -10.91
C HIS A 116 15.97 6.48 -10.27
N ALA A 117 14.87 6.33 -11.00
CA ALA A 117 13.52 6.58 -10.51
C ALA A 117 12.69 5.28 -10.58
N LEU A 118 12.24 4.80 -9.42
CA LEU A 118 11.27 3.72 -9.33
C LEU A 118 9.88 4.32 -9.28
N TYR A 119 8.99 3.89 -10.17
CA TYR A 119 7.57 4.21 -10.12
C TYR A 119 6.75 2.97 -9.80
N ILE A 120 5.71 3.12 -8.97
CA ILE A 120 4.78 2.04 -8.65
C ILE A 120 3.34 2.50 -8.95
N PHE A 121 2.59 1.60 -9.59
CA PHE A 121 1.22 1.78 -10.03
C PHE A 121 0.34 0.65 -9.50
N ALA A 122 -0.92 0.94 -9.20
CA ALA A 122 -1.93 -0.02 -8.80
C ALA A 122 -3.26 0.33 -9.47
N ASN A 123 -3.96 -0.71 -9.91
CA ASN A 123 -5.33 -0.65 -10.40
C ASN A 123 -6.23 -1.38 -9.41
N ASP A 124 -7.40 -0.82 -9.10
CA ASP A 124 -8.44 -1.50 -8.35
C ASP A 124 -9.31 -2.39 -9.26
N SER A 125 -10.31 -3.06 -8.67
CA SER A 125 -11.24 -3.95 -9.38
C SER A 125 -12.31 -3.20 -10.19
N SER A 126 -12.46 -1.90 -10.00
CA SER A 126 -13.36 -1.01 -10.74
C SER A 126 -12.66 -0.30 -11.92
N GLY A 127 -11.34 -0.44 -12.04
CA GLY A 127 -10.52 0.15 -13.09
C GLY A 127 -9.91 1.50 -12.74
N SER A 128 -9.93 1.92 -11.47
CA SER A 128 -9.30 3.16 -11.03
C SER A 128 -7.82 2.94 -10.75
N LEU A 129 -6.99 3.80 -11.35
CA LEU A 129 -5.53 3.82 -11.15
C LEU A 129 -5.14 4.83 -10.07
N ASN A 130 -4.16 4.48 -9.24
CA ASN A 130 -3.57 5.45 -8.32
C ASN A 130 -2.88 6.61 -9.06
N ASN A 131 -2.69 7.73 -8.34
CA ASN A 131 -1.69 8.71 -8.74
C ASN A 131 -0.31 8.03 -8.66
N THR A 132 0.51 8.16 -9.70
CA THR A 132 1.83 7.54 -9.76
C THR A 132 2.65 7.88 -8.51
N GLU A 133 3.05 6.85 -7.76
CA GLU A 133 3.99 7.00 -6.64
C GLU A 133 5.40 6.73 -7.15
N ALA A 134 6.35 7.57 -6.74
CA ALA A 134 7.72 7.50 -7.22
C ALA A 134 8.74 7.76 -6.12
N ILE A 135 9.88 7.08 -6.21
CA ILE A 135 11.07 7.40 -5.41
C ILE A 135 12.30 7.46 -6.30
N THR A 136 13.13 8.47 -6.08
CA THR A 136 14.44 8.59 -6.71
C THR A 136 15.50 8.10 -5.74
N PHE A 137 16.47 7.35 -6.23
CA PHE A 137 17.63 6.87 -5.49
C PHE A 137 18.87 6.92 -6.40
N PHE A 138 20.05 6.71 -5.83
CA PHE A 138 21.31 6.78 -6.56
C PHE A 138 22.10 5.48 -6.45
N ILE A 139 22.86 5.16 -7.49
CA ILE A 139 23.80 4.05 -7.51
C ILE A 139 25.21 4.58 -7.76
N ASN A 140 26.15 4.12 -6.95
CA ASN A 140 27.56 4.38 -7.13
C ASN A 140 28.38 3.17 -6.69
N THR A 141 28.63 2.25 -7.63
CA THR A 141 29.39 1.02 -7.36
C THR A 141 30.89 1.27 -7.18
N SER A 142 31.37 2.47 -7.51
CA SER A 142 32.77 2.87 -7.29
C SER A 142 33.11 3.22 -5.84
N LEU A 143 32.12 3.35 -4.95
CA LEU A 143 32.36 3.58 -3.51
C LEU A 143 33.02 2.38 -2.83
N GLY A 144 33.03 1.21 -3.48
CA GLY A 144 33.53 -0.04 -2.90
C GLY A 144 32.66 -0.53 -1.74
N ASP A 145 32.94 -1.73 -1.27
CA ASP A 145 32.50 -2.13 0.07
C ASP A 145 33.31 -1.31 1.07
N GLU A 146 32.67 -0.67 2.04
CA GLU A 146 33.39 -0.22 3.24
C GLU A 146 33.94 -1.48 3.93
N VAL A 147 35.16 -1.85 3.57
CA VAL A 147 35.90 -2.87 4.31
C VAL A 147 36.25 -2.23 5.64
N ILE A 148 35.40 -2.42 6.64
CA ILE A 148 35.78 -2.24 8.04
C ILE A 148 36.84 -3.30 8.30
N LEU A 149 38.09 -2.97 8.00
CA LEU A 149 39.23 -3.72 8.50
C LEU A 149 39.16 -3.53 10.01
N ASP A 150 38.66 -4.53 10.71
CA ASP A 150 38.84 -4.69 12.14
C ASP A 150 40.35 -4.88 12.34
N TYR A 151 41.07 -3.75 12.36
CA TYR A 151 42.51 -3.73 12.54
C TYR A 151 42.74 -4.11 14.00
N ALA A 152 42.74 -5.43 14.26
CA ALA A 152 43.35 -5.99 15.44
C ALA A 152 44.84 -5.64 15.35
N GLY A 153 45.18 -4.46 15.87
CA GLY A 153 46.55 -3.97 15.89
C GLY A 153 47.42 -5.07 16.45
N THR A 154 48.30 -5.63 15.61
CA THR A 154 49.36 -6.48 16.09
C THR A 154 50.31 -5.55 16.83
N THR A 155 50.16 -5.45 18.15
CA THR A 155 51.21 -4.90 18.99
C THR A 155 52.40 -5.83 18.81
N THR A 156 53.42 -5.38 18.09
CA THR A 156 54.73 -6.01 18.16
C THR A 156 55.29 -5.65 19.53
N ASP A 157 55.41 -6.68 20.38
CA ASP A 157 56.41 -6.75 21.44
C ASP A 157 56.19 -5.86 22.68
N PHE A 158 55.57 -6.45 23.72
CA PHE A 158 55.59 -5.92 25.09
C PHE A 158 56.77 -6.49 25.92
N ASP A 159 57.62 -7.37 25.36
CA ASP A 159 58.72 -8.01 26.08
C ASP A 159 59.99 -7.13 26.13
N SER A 160 60.01 -5.99 25.43
CA SER A 160 61.14 -5.05 25.45
C SER A 160 61.15 -4.05 26.63
N LEU A 161 60.21 -4.13 27.59
CA LEU A 161 60.09 -3.15 28.68
C LEU A 161 60.70 -3.57 30.04
N ASN A 162 61.44 -4.68 30.12
CA ASN A 162 62.04 -5.11 31.39
C ASN A 162 63.51 -5.57 31.32
N LYS A 163 64.30 -4.98 30.42
CA LYS A 163 65.78 -5.10 30.47
C LYS A 163 66.44 -3.74 30.67
N THR A 164 66.49 -3.30 31.92
CA THR A 164 67.71 -2.89 32.67
C THR A 164 67.32 -2.51 34.09
#